data_AF-S3VH15-F1
#
_entry.id   AF-S3VH15-F1
#
_cell.length_a   1.000
_cell.length_b   1.000
_cell.length_c   1.000
_cell.angle_alpha   90.00
_cell.angle_beta   90.00
_cell.angle_gamma   90.00
#
_symmetry.space_group_name_H-M   'P 1'
#
loop_
_entity.id
_entity.type
_entity.pdbx_description
1 polymer ?
#
loop_
_entity_poly.entity_id
_entity_poly.type
_entity_poly.pdbx_seq_one_letter_code
_entity_poly.pdbx_strand_id
1 'polypeptide(L)'
;MLSILREKKKLFLTLLFIWTIVAVWVFPRRYEILRDISLWLDPPVLNPGLSLKLQEKGDGFLNEKKEFRGVEHYLQLDKMSEACYRAMDLGKFGVDDIFRIPSWMEAEQKGWTLQKLSDSDSKSPRQGRIDPSEYWKEFSPTVLESLDYYKRALNYNPFDGYNTAPNQITFGTSRPQISGKSLLEKIRLTAFAACRPEEALLAHFQSLLSIEEMVFEKIKIRKKDPIPWWKKILNFFRFSCAADETSVSEPELPREIRIWQAITESNSSPIVFAEDYPERTSLSANQYKKLLLRTLELLRSRTGRPGSSLSPEESISLHTRMLYFSCAKRNIPPEAKYWGPSAIAVIPCDPSDEEGQKIFFSNLYRTAELYYRLGEREDSYRKRAGDLFESVYQSRKTELGMRFQSKLMRVRCLLYQNAWDQSLKELDGLQTELYTVDPEYRSDRSGYDDLIEDRKKLLQYVLRRKGRYEEADDLFDEKN
;
A
#
# COMPACT_ATOMS: atom_id res chain seq x y z
N MET A 1 51.81 -34.30 24.84
CA MET A 1 50.58 -33.48 24.63
C MET A 1 50.40 -32.38 25.69
N LEU A 2 50.55 -32.66 26.99
CA LEU A 2 50.35 -31.65 28.05
C LEU A 2 51.40 -30.51 28.08
N SER A 3 52.61 -30.73 27.57
CA SER A 3 53.66 -29.68 27.45
C SER A 3 53.34 -28.65 26.35
N ILE A 4 52.83 -29.10 25.20
CA ILE A 4 52.44 -28.25 24.06
C ILE A 4 51.26 -27.32 24.43
N LEU A 5 50.31 -27.83 25.23
CA LEU A 5 49.20 -27.05 25.78
C LEU A 5 49.65 -25.95 26.76
N ARG A 6 50.79 -26.15 27.45
CA ARG A 6 51.35 -25.15 28.39
C ARG A 6 52.07 -24.02 27.65
N GLU A 7 52.83 -24.35 26.62
CA GLU A 7 53.59 -23.39 25.80
C GLU A 7 52.68 -22.53 24.90
N LYS A 8 51.62 -23.13 24.35
CA LYS A 8 50.66 -22.43 23.47
C LYS A 8 49.32 -22.13 24.15
N LYS A 9 49.31 -22.05 25.48
CA LYS A 9 48.10 -21.80 26.29
C LYS A 9 47.32 -20.57 25.83
N LYS A 10 48.02 -19.48 25.48
CA LYS A 10 47.39 -18.25 24.94
C LYS A 10 46.70 -18.51 23.61
N LEU A 11 47.34 -19.28 22.72
CA LEU A 11 46.83 -19.61 21.39
C LEU A 11 45.59 -20.52 21.47
N PHE A 12 45.63 -21.51 22.37
CA PHE A 12 44.48 -22.38 22.61
C PHE A 12 43.30 -21.63 23.23
N LEU A 13 43.55 -20.73 24.20
CA LEU A 13 42.52 -19.88 24.79
C LEU A 13 41.92 -18.91 23.76
N THR A 14 42.72 -18.29 22.90
CA THR A 14 42.19 -17.42 21.84
C THR A 14 41.37 -18.20 20.82
N LEU A 15 41.80 -19.42 20.47
CA LEU A 15 41.08 -20.25 19.51
C LEU A 15 39.76 -20.75 20.09
N LEU A 16 39.74 -21.14 21.36
CA LEU A 16 38.52 -21.51 22.09
C LEU A 16 37.58 -20.31 22.24
N PHE A 17 38.11 -19.12 22.53
CA PHE A 17 37.34 -17.88 22.60
C PHE A 17 36.70 -17.52 21.25
N ILE A 18 37.47 -17.60 20.15
CA ILE A 18 36.95 -17.42 18.79
C ILE A 18 35.85 -18.44 18.50
N TRP A 19 36.05 -19.72 18.83
CA TRP A 19 35.03 -20.76 18.65
C TRP A 19 33.77 -20.51 19.47
N THR A 20 33.88 -20.03 20.70
CA THR A 20 32.72 -19.68 21.53
C THR A 20 31.96 -18.48 20.97
N ILE A 21 32.65 -17.44 20.49
CA ILE A 21 32.01 -16.29 19.82
C ILE A 21 31.35 -16.74 18.52
N VAL A 22 32.03 -17.57 17.72
CA VAL A 22 31.49 -18.07 16.46
C VAL A 22 30.25 -18.92 16.71
N ALA A 23 30.28 -19.82 17.69
CA ALA A 23 29.15 -20.71 17.98
C ALA A 23 27.96 -20.00 18.64
N VAL A 24 28.20 -19.09 19.59
CA VAL A 24 27.15 -18.43 20.37
C VAL A 24 26.61 -17.18 19.70
N TRP A 25 27.45 -16.47 18.92
CA TRP A 25 27.08 -15.16 18.36
C TRP A 25 26.97 -15.18 16.83
N VAL A 26 27.96 -15.74 16.13
CA VAL A 26 27.98 -15.71 14.65
C VAL A 26 27.04 -16.76 14.06
N PHE A 27 27.01 -17.99 14.58
CA PHE A 27 26.22 -19.09 14.02
C PHE A 27 24.70 -18.87 14.09
N PRO A 28 24.10 -18.39 15.22
CA PRO A 28 22.68 -18.08 15.24
C PRO A 28 22.33 -16.85 14.39
N ARG A 29 23.24 -15.89 14.22
CA ARG A 29 23.03 -14.68 13.40
C ARG A 29 23.65 -14.77 12.01
N ARG A 30 24.01 -15.97 11.56
CA ARG A 30 24.80 -16.15 10.33
C ARG A 30 24.12 -15.54 9.10
N TYR A 31 22.79 -15.63 9.02
CA TYR A 31 22.03 -15.07 7.91
C TYR A 31 21.95 -13.54 7.97
N GLU A 32 21.88 -12.95 9.17
CA GLU A 32 21.92 -11.49 9.34
C GLU A 32 23.30 -10.94 8.99
N ILE A 33 24.36 -11.58 9.50
CA ILE A 33 25.75 -11.16 9.23
C ILE A 33 26.08 -11.34 7.75
N LEU A 34 25.71 -12.46 7.12
CA LEU A 34 25.90 -12.67 5.69
C LEU A 34 25.08 -11.69 4.85
N ARG A 35 23.86 -11.35 5.29
CA ARG A 35 23.04 -10.32 4.65
C ARG A 35 23.73 -8.96 4.75
N ASP A 36 24.18 -8.55 5.94
CA ASP A 36 24.79 -7.24 6.16
C ASP A 36 26.13 -7.13 5.42
N ILE A 37 26.92 -8.20 5.37
CA ILE A 37 28.14 -8.29 4.55
C ILE A 37 27.79 -8.24 3.05
N SER A 38 26.73 -8.92 2.61
CA SER A 38 26.30 -8.88 1.21
C SER A 38 25.80 -7.50 0.80
N LEU A 39 25.08 -6.79 1.69
CA LEU A 39 24.63 -5.42 1.49
C LEU A 39 25.79 -4.40 1.51
N TRP A 40 26.88 -4.73 2.20
CA TRP A 40 28.09 -3.92 2.22
C TRP A 40 28.97 -4.14 0.98
N LEU A 41 29.10 -5.38 0.52
CA LEU A 41 29.89 -5.74 -0.66
C LEU A 41 29.20 -5.33 -1.96
N ASP A 42 27.91 -5.62 -2.05
CA ASP A 42 27.04 -5.21 -3.15
C ASP A 42 25.91 -4.36 -2.54
N PRO A 43 26.11 -3.04 -2.35
CA PRO A 43 24.98 -2.17 -2.07
C PRO A 43 23.93 -2.41 -3.16
N PRO A 44 22.62 -2.31 -2.87
CA PRO A 44 21.56 -2.53 -3.84
C PRO A 44 21.61 -1.43 -4.90
N VAL A 45 22.56 -1.54 -5.82
CA VAL A 45 22.64 -0.77 -7.04
C VAL A 45 21.57 -1.35 -7.95
N LEU A 46 20.82 -0.46 -8.60
CA LEU A 46 19.87 -0.81 -9.65
C LEU A 46 20.55 -1.77 -10.64
N ASN A 47 20.11 -3.03 -10.65
CA ASN A 47 20.61 -4.06 -11.55
C ASN A 47 19.45 -4.78 -12.23
N PRO A 48 18.90 -4.19 -13.32
CA PRO A 48 17.74 -4.75 -14.01
C PRO A 48 18.05 -6.10 -14.67
N GLY A 49 19.31 -6.37 -15.03
CA GLY A 49 19.73 -7.66 -15.58
C GLY A 49 19.63 -8.79 -14.55
N LEU A 50 20.04 -8.53 -13.31
CA LEU A 50 19.91 -9.50 -12.22
C LEU A 50 18.44 -9.69 -11.79
N SER A 51 17.66 -8.60 -11.76
CA SER A 51 16.21 -8.66 -11.54
C SER A 51 15.54 -9.62 -12.52
N LEU A 52 15.81 -9.49 -13.83
CA LEU A 52 15.26 -10.41 -14.84
C LEU A 52 15.62 -11.87 -14.58
N LYS A 53 16.90 -12.18 -14.31
CA LYS A 53 17.34 -13.56 -14.04
C LYS A 53 16.61 -14.17 -12.85
N LEU A 54 16.31 -13.38 -11.83
CA LEU A 54 15.53 -13.81 -10.68
C LEU A 54 14.05 -14.01 -11.02
N GLN A 55 13.48 -13.13 -11.86
CA GLN A 55 12.12 -13.30 -12.37
C GLN A 55 11.97 -14.57 -13.22
N GLU A 56 12.92 -14.84 -14.12
CA GLU A 56 12.94 -16.05 -14.95
C GLU A 56 13.03 -17.32 -14.10
N LYS A 57 13.83 -17.30 -13.02
CA LYS A 57 13.86 -18.40 -12.05
C LYS A 57 12.50 -18.61 -11.37
N GLY A 58 11.87 -17.54 -10.90
CA GLY A 58 10.53 -17.60 -10.31
C GLY A 58 9.48 -18.12 -11.29
N ASP A 59 9.50 -17.64 -12.53
CA ASP A 59 8.62 -18.10 -13.61
C ASP A 59 8.88 -19.58 -13.94
N GLY A 60 10.12 -20.05 -13.86
CA GLY A 60 10.51 -21.44 -14.09
C GLY A 60 9.79 -22.40 -13.14
N PHE A 61 9.73 -22.09 -11.84
CA PHE A 61 9.04 -22.91 -10.84
C PHE A 61 7.53 -23.03 -11.10
N LEU A 62 6.92 -22.00 -11.67
CA LEU A 62 5.47 -21.94 -11.90
C LEU A 62 5.07 -22.51 -13.26
N ASN A 63 5.95 -22.43 -14.25
CA ASN A 63 5.75 -22.96 -15.60
C ASN A 63 6.15 -24.43 -15.75
N GLU A 64 6.64 -25.07 -14.69
CA GLU A 64 6.92 -26.51 -14.71
C GLU A 64 5.62 -27.32 -14.58
N LYS A 65 5.45 -28.34 -15.43
CA LYS A 65 4.34 -29.29 -15.28
C LYS A 65 4.58 -30.14 -14.04
N LYS A 66 3.56 -30.26 -13.21
CA LYS A 66 3.61 -31.08 -11.99
C LYS A 66 2.60 -32.20 -12.07
N GLU A 67 2.98 -33.34 -11.52
CA GLU A 67 2.08 -34.48 -11.38
C GLU A 67 1.30 -34.34 -10.08
N PHE A 68 -0.03 -34.42 -10.16
CA PHE A 68 -0.91 -34.57 -9.00
C PHE A 68 -1.75 -35.82 -9.20
N ARG A 69 -1.57 -36.83 -8.33
CA ARG A 69 -2.33 -38.09 -8.37
C ARG A 69 -2.34 -38.77 -9.75
N GLY A 70 -1.22 -38.77 -10.48
CA GLY A 70 -1.13 -39.36 -11.81
C GLY A 70 -1.58 -38.47 -12.97
N VAL A 71 -1.86 -37.18 -12.70
CA VAL A 71 -2.25 -36.20 -13.73
C VAL A 71 -1.22 -35.08 -13.79
N GLU A 72 -0.53 -34.96 -14.93
CA GLU A 72 0.31 -33.81 -15.23
C GLU A 72 -0.53 -32.58 -15.54
N HIS A 73 -0.23 -31.47 -14.87
CA HIS A 73 -0.91 -30.20 -15.06
C HIS A 73 0.01 -29.02 -14.73
N TYR A 74 -0.36 -27.83 -15.17
CA TYR A 74 0.28 -26.59 -14.73
C TYR A 74 -0.36 -26.06 -13.45
N LEU A 75 0.43 -25.39 -12.62
CA LEU A 75 -0.06 -24.80 -11.38
C LEU A 75 -1.14 -23.75 -11.64
N GLN A 76 -2.32 -23.94 -11.05
CA GLN A 76 -3.45 -23.02 -11.16
C GLN A 76 -3.49 -22.11 -9.92
N LEU A 77 -2.77 -20.99 -9.97
CA LEU A 77 -2.67 -20.06 -8.82
C LEU A 77 -4.02 -19.53 -8.33
N ASP A 78 -4.95 -19.25 -9.25
CA ASP A 78 -6.28 -18.76 -8.90
C ASP A 78 -7.02 -19.79 -8.02
N LYS A 79 -7.01 -21.07 -8.44
CA LYS A 79 -7.57 -22.18 -7.65
C LYS A 79 -6.85 -22.36 -6.32
N MET A 80 -5.53 -22.22 -6.28
CA MET A 80 -4.78 -22.28 -5.00
C MET A 80 -5.21 -21.17 -4.04
N SER A 81 -5.43 -19.94 -4.54
CA SER A 81 -5.91 -18.83 -3.72
C SER A 81 -7.32 -19.10 -3.19
N GLU A 82 -8.23 -19.63 -4.01
CA GLU A 82 -9.57 -20.04 -3.61
C GLU A 82 -9.54 -21.12 -2.51
N ALA A 83 -8.63 -22.09 -2.62
CA ALA A 83 -8.46 -23.14 -1.62
C ALA A 83 -8.03 -22.58 -0.26
N CYS A 84 -7.06 -21.66 -0.24
CA CYS A 84 -6.64 -20.95 0.97
C CYS A 84 -7.80 -20.17 1.60
N TYR A 85 -8.53 -19.38 0.80
CA TYR A 85 -9.65 -18.61 1.32
C TYR A 85 -10.74 -19.51 1.88
N ARG A 86 -11.15 -20.54 1.15
CA ARG A 86 -12.10 -21.55 1.65
C ARG A 86 -11.70 -22.09 3.02
N ALA A 87 -10.44 -22.45 3.23
CA ALA A 87 -9.96 -22.92 4.52
C ALA A 87 -10.07 -21.86 5.63
N MET A 88 -9.71 -20.61 5.32
CA MET A 88 -9.87 -19.46 6.22
C MET A 88 -11.34 -19.18 6.54
N ASP A 89 -12.24 -19.35 5.57
CA ASP A 89 -13.68 -19.18 5.72
C ASP A 89 -14.27 -20.18 6.69
N LEU A 90 -13.98 -21.47 6.49
CA LEU A 90 -14.44 -22.55 7.35
C LEU A 90 -13.96 -22.37 8.80
N GLY A 91 -12.70 -21.98 8.99
CA GLY A 91 -12.15 -21.73 10.33
C GLY A 91 -12.78 -20.53 11.06
N LYS A 92 -13.20 -19.47 10.34
CA LYS A 92 -13.84 -18.29 10.95
C LYS A 92 -15.31 -18.50 11.29
N PHE A 93 -16.05 -19.20 10.43
CA PHE A 93 -17.49 -19.40 10.61
C PHE A 93 -17.83 -20.58 11.53
N GLY A 94 -16.84 -21.24 12.12
CA GLY A 94 -17.05 -22.29 13.12
C GLY A 94 -17.84 -23.48 12.58
N VAL A 95 -17.77 -23.74 11.28
CA VAL A 95 -18.29 -24.98 10.73
C VAL A 95 -17.26 -26.03 11.11
N ASP A 96 -17.60 -26.97 12.00
CA ASP A 96 -16.73 -28.06 12.51
C ASP A 96 -16.09 -28.95 11.40
N ASP A 97 -16.37 -28.62 10.15
CA ASP A 97 -16.02 -29.36 8.96
C ASP A 97 -14.84 -28.66 8.23
N ILE A 98 -13.77 -28.35 8.99
CA ILE A 98 -12.47 -27.86 8.47
C ILE A 98 -11.89 -28.85 7.42
N PHE A 99 -12.40 -30.08 7.40
CA PHE A 99 -12.08 -31.14 6.46
C PHE A 99 -13.28 -31.59 5.60
N ARG A 100 -14.30 -30.74 5.40
CA ARG A 100 -15.39 -31.07 4.49
C ARG A 100 -14.86 -31.16 3.08
N ILE A 101 -14.59 -32.38 2.65
CA ILE A 101 -14.26 -32.65 1.26
C ILE A 101 -15.51 -32.25 0.45
N PRO A 102 -15.41 -31.30 -0.52
CA PRO A 102 -16.57 -30.80 -1.25
C PRO A 102 -17.36 -31.96 -1.85
N SER A 103 -18.69 -31.89 -1.87
CA SER A 103 -19.47 -32.94 -2.54
C SER A 103 -19.06 -33.05 -4.01
N TRP A 104 -19.25 -34.19 -4.66
CA TRP A 104 -18.86 -34.35 -6.07
C TRP A 104 -19.47 -33.26 -6.96
N MET A 105 -20.74 -32.91 -6.73
CA MET A 105 -21.45 -31.84 -7.43
C MET A 105 -20.85 -30.45 -7.13
N GLU A 106 -20.45 -30.16 -5.89
CA GLU A 106 -19.77 -28.92 -5.54
C GLU A 106 -18.37 -28.83 -6.18
N ALA A 107 -17.65 -29.95 -6.20
CA ALA A 107 -16.34 -30.05 -6.82
C ALA A 107 -16.43 -29.90 -8.35
N GLU A 108 -17.45 -30.48 -9.00
CA GLU A 108 -17.69 -30.31 -10.43
C GLU A 108 -18.02 -28.86 -10.76
N GLN A 109 -18.94 -28.23 -10.03
CA GLN A 109 -19.30 -26.81 -10.22
C GLN A 109 -18.08 -25.89 -10.09
N LYS A 110 -17.27 -26.08 -9.04
CA LYS A 110 -16.09 -25.26 -8.74
C LYS A 110 -14.82 -25.68 -9.51
N GLY A 111 -14.88 -26.77 -10.28
CA GLY A 111 -13.77 -27.23 -11.09
C GLY A 111 -12.63 -27.96 -10.37
N TRP A 112 -12.92 -28.57 -9.22
CA TRP A 112 -12.02 -29.41 -8.41
C TRP A 112 -12.14 -30.89 -8.78
N THR A 113 -12.07 -31.19 -10.07
CA THR A 113 -12.05 -32.55 -10.61
C THR A 113 -10.75 -32.77 -11.38
N LEU A 114 -10.22 -33.99 -11.35
CA LEU A 114 -8.99 -34.35 -12.08
C LEU A 114 -9.12 -34.06 -13.59
N GLN A 115 -10.33 -34.23 -14.15
CA GLN A 115 -10.63 -33.90 -15.54
C GLN A 115 -10.50 -32.41 -15.88
N LYS A 116 -10.85 -31.53 -14.94
CA LYS A 116 -10.72 -30.07 -15.12
C LYS A 116 -9.32 -29.55 -14.73
N LEU A 117 -8.48 -30.41 -14.15
CA LEU A 117 -7.09 -30.13 -13.86
C LEU A 117 -6.19 -30.57 -15.04
N SER A 118 -6.52 -31.69 -15.69
CA SER A 118 -5.80 -32.16 -16.87
C SER A 118 -5.98 -31.21 -18.05
N ASP A 119 -4.89 -30.89 -18.75
CA ASP A 119 -4.95 -30.34 -20.09
C ASP A 119 -5.77 -31.29 -20.98
N SER A 120 -6.61 -30.73 -21.87
CA SER A 120 -7.57 -31.45 -22.73
C SER A 120 -6.98 -32.56 -23.62
N ASP A 121 -5.66 -32.68 -23.67
CA ASP A 121 -4.92 -33.60 -24.54
C ASP A 121 -4.61 -34.95 -23.87
N SER A 122 -4.96 -35.16 -22.60
CA SER A 122 -4.75 -36.45 -21.93
C SER A 122 -5.77 -37.51 -22.39
N LYS A 123 -5.28 -38.63 -22.93
CA LYS A 123 -6.08 -39.70 -23.56
C LYS A 123 -7.02 -40.50 -22.65
N SER A 124 -7.16 -40.14 -21.37
CA SER A 124 -8.28 -40.56 -20.51
C SER A 124 -8.19 -39.84 -19.16
N PRO A 125 -9.02 -38.82 -18.90
CA PRO A 125 -9.03 -38.20 -17.58
C PRO A 125 -9.57 -39.20 -16.57
N ARG A 126 -8.74 -39.61 -15.61
CA ARG A 126 -9.19 -40.41 -14.46
C ARG A 126 -10.29 -39.62 -13.74
N GLN A 127 -11.47 -40.21 -13.58
CA GLN A 127 -12.53 -39.60 -12.79
C GLN A 127 -12.10 -39.59 -11.32
N GLY A 128 -12.02 -38.40 -10.73
CA GLY A 128 -11.66 -38.24 -9.33
C GLY A 128 -11.90 -36.83 -8.84
N ARG A 129 -12.40 -36.72 -7.61
CA ARG A 129 -12.52 -35.47 -6.88
C ARG A 129 -11.15 -35.07 -6.33
N ILE A 130 -10.84 -33.79 -6.41
CA ILE A 130 -9.67 -33.19 -5.77
C ILE A 130 -10.12 -32.56 -4.45
N ASP A 131 -9.38 -32.83 -3.37
CA ASP A 131 -9.48 -32.02 -2.16
C ASP A 131 -8.66 -30.73 -2.39
N PRO A 132 -9.29 -29.53 -2.37
CA PRO A 132 -8.57 -28.27 -2.54
C PRO A 132 -7.44 -28.08 -1.52
N SER A 133 -7.60 -28.60 -0.30
CA SER A 133 -6.63 -28.44 0.77
C SER A 133 -5.37 -29.28 0.56
N GLU A 134 -5.52 -30.50 0.04
CA GLU A 134 -4.40 -31.39 -0.32
C GLU A 134 -3.62 -30.80 -1.49
N TYR A 135 -4.34 -30.35 -2.53
CA TYR A 135 -3.74 -29.68 -3.68
C TYR A 135 -2.92 -28.45 -3.25
N TRP A 136 -3.49 -27.61 -2.39
CA TRP A 136 -2.79 -26.44 -1.88
C TRP A 136 -1.53 -26.81 -1.06
N LYS A 137 -1.64 -27.79 -0.15
CA LYS A 137 -0.51 -28.22 0.69
C LYS A 137 0.66 -28.73 -0.15
N GLU A 138 0.38 -29.49 -1.19
CA GLU A 138 1.42 -30.09 -2.06
C GLU A 138 2.19 -29.03 -2.86
N PHE A 139 1.50 -28.01 -3.37
CA PHE A 139 2.11 -27.03 -4.28
C PHE A 139 2.49 -25.70 -3.63
N SER A 140 1.99 -25.42 -2.42
CA SER A 140 2.32 -24.20 -1.67
C SER A 140 3.84 -23.94 -1.50
N PRO A 141 4.72 -24.94 -1.27
CA PRO A 141 6.15 -24.68 -1.12
C PRO A 141 6.78 -24.11 -2.38
N THR A 142 6.38 -24.60 -3.56
CA THR A 142 6.88 -24.11 -4.85
C THR A 142 6.41 -22.68 -5.13
N VAL A 143 5.15 -22.37 -4.79
CA VAL A 143 4.65 -21.01 -4.92
C VAL A 143 5.41 -20.07 -3.99
N LEU A 144 5.73 -20.50 -2.77
CA LEU A 144 6.54 -19.72 -1.82
C LEU A 144 7.97 -19.50 -2.34
N GLU A 145 8.61 -20.50 -2.93
CA GLU A 145 9.93 -20.33 -3.55
C GLU A 145 9.90 -19.31 -4.68
N SER A 146 8.90 -19.38 -5.57
CA SER A 146 8.73 -18.38 -6.64
C SER A 146 8.52 -16.97 -6.09
N LEU A 147 7.70 -16.83 -5.04
CA LEU A 147 7.45 -15.57 -4.35
C LEU A 147 8.73 -14.98 -3.75
N ASP A 148 9.60 -15.80 -3.15
CA ASP A 148 10.89 -15.38 -2.63
C ASP A 148 11.82 -14.85 -3.73
N TYR A 149 11.88 -15.51 -4.89
CA TYR A 149 12.64 -15.02 -6.04
C TYR A 149 12.10 -13.67 -6.55
N TYR A 150 10.78 -13.50 -6.63
CA TYR A 150 10.18 -12.24 -7.04
C TYR A 150 10.45 -11.10 -6.05
N LYS A 151 10.35 -11.36 -4.73
CA LYS A 151 10.70 -10.36 -3.70
C LYS A 151 12.18 -9.96 -3.79
N ARG A 152 13.09 -10.90 -4.02
CA ARG A 152 14.52 -10.59 -4.24
C ARG A 152 14.75 -9.78 -5.51
N ALA A 153 14.03 -10.09 -6.60
CA ALA A 153 14.12 -9.32 -7.84
C ALA A 153 13.76 -7.84 -7.62
N LEU A 154 12.74 -7.58 -6.81
CA LEU A 154 12.29 -6.22 -6.49
C LEU A 154 13.36 -5.37 -5.80
N ASN A 155 14.24 -5.99 -4.99
CA ASN A 155 15.34 -5.28 -4.33
C ASN A 155 16.40 -4.76 -5.31
N TYR A 156 16.57 -5.42 -6.47
CA TYR A 156 17.51 -5.00 -7.50
C TYR A 156 16.90 -4.05 -8.52
N ASN A 157 15.59 -4.10 -8.71
CA ASN A 157 14.87 -3.13 -9.52
C ASN A 157 13.44 -2.91 -9.01
N PRO A 158 13.20 -1.87 -8.19
CA PRO A 158 11.87 -1.57 -7.69
C PRO A 158 10.93 -1.05 -8.80
N PHE A 159 11.47 -0.62 -9.95
CA PHE A 159 10.70 -0.11 -11.09
C PHE A 159 10.09 -1.21 -11.97
N ASP A 160 10.66 -2.43 -11.95
CA ASP A 160 10.09 -3.59 -12.67
C ASP A 160 8.69 -3.99 -12.15
N GLY A 161 8.30 -3.46 -10.99
CA GLY A 161 6.97 -3.61 -10.43
C GLY A 161 5.84 -3.05 -11.29
N TYR A 162 6.10 -2.07 -12.15
CA TYR A 162 5.08 -1.43 -12.99
C TYR A 162 5.40 -1.50 -14.49
N ASN A 163 6.63 -1.82 -14.87
CA ASN A 163 6.96 -2.04 -16.27
C ASN A 163 6.29 -3.33 -16.75
N THR A 164 5.41 -3.19 -17.73
CA THR A 164 5.00 -4.34 -18.55
C THR A 164 6.16 -4.64 -19.48
N ALA A 165 6.66 -5.87 -19.48
CA ALA A 165 7.55 -6.30 -20.56
C ALA A 165 6.84 -5.99 -21.90
N PRO A 166 7.56 -5.47 -22.91
CA PRO A 166 6.95 -5.19 -24.21
C PRO A 166 6.23 -6.45 -24.73
N ASN A 167 5.01 -6.22 -25.24
CA ASN A 167 4.08 -7.25 -25.69
C ASN A 167 4.73 -8.20 -26.71
N GLN A 168 5.15 -9.38 -26.26
CA GLN A 168 5.13 -10.61 -27.05
C GLN A 168 5.40 -11.80 -26.15
N ILE A 169 4.36 -12.33 -25.48
CA ILE A 169 4.20 -13.77 -25.27
C ILE A 169 2.70 -14.10 -25.20
N THR A 170 2.08 -14.42 -26.34
CA THR A 170 0.83 -15.19 -26.39
C THR A 170 1.17 -16.68 -26.28
N PHE A 171 0.73 -17.35 -25.22
CA PHE A 171 0.55 -18.81 -25.24
C PHE A 171 -0.75 -19.16 -24.50
N GLY A 172 -1.49 -20.13 -25.05
CA GLY A 172 -2.91 -20.39 -24.78
C GLY A 172 -3.30 -20.87 -23.37
N THR A 173 -4.52 -21.40 -23.28
CA THR A 173 -5.33 -21.66 -22.06
C THR A 173 -4.75 -22.61 -21.01
N SER A 174 -3.55 -23.18 -21.20
CA SER A 174 -2.97 -24.20 -20.31
C SER A 174 -1.86 -23.70 -19.38
N ARG A 175 -1.29 -22.50 -19.56
CA ARG A 175 -0.20 -21.97 -18.70
C ARG A 175 -0.70 -21.05 -17.58
N PRO A 176 0.04 -20.93 -16.45
CA PRO A 176 -0.34 -20.01 -15.38
C PRO A 176 -0.39 -18.56 -15.92
N GLN A 177 -1.41 -17.81 -15.52
CA GLN A 177 -1.65 -16.42 -15.96
C GLN A 177 -0.66 -15.42 -15.35
N ILE A 178 0.65 -15.71 -15.40
CA ILE A 178 1.74 -14.95 -14.76
C ILE A 178 2.69 -14.42 -15.82
N SER A 179 2.81 -15.12 -16.95
CA SER A 179 3.60 -14.70 -18.11
C SER A 179 3.11 -13.33 -18.63
N GLY A 180 4.02 -12.38 -18.78
CA GLY A 180 3.73 -11.02 -19.27
C GLY A 180 3.16 -10.05 -18.22
N LYS A 181 2.95 -10.47 -16.97
CA LYS A 181 2.53 -9.57 -15.88
C LYS A 181 3.73 -8.85 -15.25
N SER A 182 3.50 -7.65 -14.72
CA SER A 182 4.52 -6.88 -14.00
C SER A 182 4.95 -7.58 -12.72
N LEU A 183 6.18 -7.35 -12.25
CA LEU A 183 6.74 -8.08 -11.09
C LEU A 183 5.85 -8.03 -9.84
N LEU A 184 5.30 -6.86 -9.52
CA LEU A 184 4.40 -6.70 -8.38
C LEU A 184 3.09 -7.48 -8.54
N GLU A 185 2.61 -7.65 -9.76
CA GLU A 185 1.42 -8.46 -10.03
C GLU A 185 1.74 -9.95 -9.91
N LYS A 186 2.94 -10.37 -10.31
CA LYS A 186 3.43 -11.74 -10.03
C LYS A 186 3.51 -12.01 -8.53
N ILE A 187 4.07 -11.06 -7.76
CA ILE A 187 4.11 -11.11 -6.29
C ILE A 187 2.69 -11.19 -5.72
N ARG A 188 1.76 -10.36 -6.20
CA ARG A 188 0.35 -10.42 -5.79
C ARG A 188 -0.24 -11.81 -6.00
N LEU A 189 -0.19 -12.35 -7.22
CA LEU A 189 -0.81 -13.64 -7.51
C LEU A 189 -0.21 -14.78 -6.67
N THR A 190 1.11 -14.82 -6.56
CA THR A 190 1.81 -15.84 -5.77
C THR A 190 1.60 -15.70 -4.28
N ALA A 191 1.58 -14.48 -3.73
CA ALA A 191 1.29 -14.21 -2.33
C ALA A 191 -0.13 -14.64 -1.95
N PHE A 192 -1.13 -14.34 -2.80
CA PHE A 192 -2.51 -14.77 -2.57
C PHE A 192 -2.65 -16.30 -2.70
N ALA A 193 -2.01 -16.90 -3.69
CA ALA A 193 -1.98 -18.36 -3.84
C ALA A 193 -1.29 -19.06 -2.66
N ALA A 194 -0.25 -18.46 -2.07
CA ALA A 194 0.45 -18.97 -0.89
C ALA A 194 -0.23 -18.57 0.44
N CYS A 195 -1.42 -17.96 0.42
CA CYS A 195 -2.16 -17.55 1.61
C CYS A 195 -1.46 -16.47 2.47
N ARG A 196 -0.64 -15.61 1.85
CA ARG A 196 0.13 -14.54 2.49
C ARG A 196 -0.08 -13.17 1.80
N PRO A 197 -1.33 -12.67 1.73
CA PRO A 197 -1.63 -11.41 1.02
C PRO A 197 -0.87 -10.20 1.59
N GLU A 198 -0.47 -10.26 2.85
CA GLU A 198 0.32 -9.22 3.53
C GLU A 198 1.67 -8.98 2.85
N GLU A 199 2.32 -10.03 2.34
CA GLU A 199 3.62 -9.92 1.66
C GLU A 199 3.51 -9.13 0.35
N ALA A 200 2.39 -9.24 -0.37
CA ALA A 200 2.16 -8.44 -1.56
C ALA A 200 2.03 -6.96 -1.21
N LEU A 201 1.25 -6.65 -0.18
CA LEU A 201 1.04 -5.28 0.24
C LEU A 201 2.33 -4.64 0.81
N LEU A 202 3.13 -5.39 1.58
CA LEU A 202 4.45 -4.94 2.02
C LEU A 202 5.41 -4.70 0.84
N ALA A 203 5.43 -5.59 -0.16
CA ALA A 203 6.28 -5.42 -1.35
C ALA A 203 5.92 -4.16 -2.15
N HIS A 204 4.62 -3.90 -2.34
CA HIS A 204 4.13 -2.67 -2.97
C HIS A 204 4.54 -1.42 -2.20
N PHE A 205 4.36 -1.43 -0.87
CA PHE A 205 4.71 -0.29 -0.02
C PHE A 205 6.22 -0.04 0.03
N GLN A 206 7.04 -1.08 0.15
CA GLN A 206 8.50 -0.96 0.12
C GLN A 206 9.02 -0.47 -1.24
N SER A 207 8.42 -0.91 -2.35
CA SER A 207 8.73 -0.38 -3.68
C SER A 207 8.48 1.13 -3.76
N LEU A 208 7.35 1.62 -3.23
CA LEU A 208 7.06 3.06 -3.17
C LEU A 208 8.15 3.83 -2.41
N LEU A 209 8.52 3.36 -1.21
CA LEU A 209 9.55 4.00 -0.39
C LEU A 209 10.94 3.97 -1.04
N SER A 210 11.31 2.83 -1.63
CA SER A 210 12.56 2.68 -2.37
C SER A 210 12.65 3.66 -3.54
N ILE A 211 11.56 3.83 -4.29
CA ILE A 211 11.49 4.79 -5.39
C ILE A 211 11.69 6.22 -4.88
N GLU A 212 11.03 6.58 -3.78
CA GLU A 212 11.17 7.90 -3.15
C GLU A 212 12.60 8.17 -2.66
N GLU A 213 13.26 7.18 -2.07
CA GLU A 213 14.67 7.23 -1.66
C GLU A 213 15.57 7.55 -2.86
N MET A 214 15.42 6.82 -3.97
CA MET A 214 16.22 7.04 -5.18
C MET A 214 15.95 8.41 -5.82
N VAL A 215 14.69 8.86 -5.84
CA VAL A 215 14.34 10.21 -6.32
C VAL A 215 15.06 11.25 -5.47
N PHE A 216 15.07 11.09 -4.15
CA PHE A 216 15.75 12.01 -3.25
C PHE A 216 17.26 12.08 -3.52
N GLU A 217 17.91 10.94 -3.72
CA GLU A 217 19.33 10.90 -4.06
C GLU A 217 19.62 11.64 -5.36
N LYS A 218 18.80 11.47 -6.40
CA LYS A 218 18.93 12.21 -7.68
C LYS A 218 18.78 13.72 -7.49
N ILE A 219 17.81 14.17 -6.68
CA ILE A 219 17.64 15.60 -6.36
C ILE A 219 18.87 16.15 -5.62
N LYS A 220 19.40 15.40 -4.65
CA LYS A 220 20.58 15.80 -3.87
C LYS A 220 21.84 15.94 -4.74
N ILE A 221 22.01 15.07 -5.74
CA ILE A 221 23.12 15.14 -6.69
C ILE A 221 22.99 16.39 -7.57
N ARG A 222 21.78 16.71 -8.07
CA ARG A 222 21.53 17.90 -8.91
C ARG A 222 21.81 19.22 -8.20
N LYS A 223 21.66 19.32 -6.88
CA LYS A 223 21.86 20.57 -6.12
C LYS A 223 23.32 20.96 -5.86
N LYS A 224 24.29 20.08 -6.13
CA LYS A 224 25.71 20.43 -5.98
C LYS A 224 26.23 21.04 -7.28
N ASP A 225 25.83 22.27 -7.58
CA ASP A 225 26.54 23.03 -8.60
C ASP A 225 27.99 23.23 -8.14
N PRO A 226 28.99 22.80 -8.94
CA PRO A 226 30.38 22.94 -8.55
C PRO A 226 30.71 24.42 -8.50
N ILE A 227 30.95 24.95 -7.29
CA ILE A 227 31.51 26.29 -7.12
C ILE A 227 32.77 26.37 -7.98
N PRO A 228 32.84 27.28 -8.96
CA PRO A 228 33.98 27.36 -9.86
C PRO A 228 35.28 27.50 -9.07
N TRP A 229 36.33 26.83 -9.54
CA TRP A 229 37.63 26.76 -8.85
C TRP A 229 38.21 28.16 -8.54
N TRP A 230 37.96 29.14 -9.40
CA TRP A 230 38.33 30.54 -9.19
C TRP A 230 37.58 31.22 -8.04
N LYS A 231 36.28 30.91 -7.81
CA LYS A 231 35.53 31.39 -6.63
C LYS A 231 36.03 30.77 -5.33
N LYS A 232 36.49 29.50 -5.36
CA LYS A 232 37.12 28.85 -4.18
C LYS A 232 38.45 29.51 -3.82
N ILE A 233 39.24 29.90 -4.83
CA ILE A 233 40.51 30.62 -4.64
C ILE A 233 40.25 32.04 -4.11
N LEU A 234 39.27 32.75 -4.65
CA LEU A 234 38.90 34.10 -4.18
C LEU A 234 38.35 34.09 -2.74
N ASN A 235 37.62 33.05 -2.33
CA ASN A 235 37.18 32.89 -0.93
C ASN A 235 38.33 32.50 0.03
N PHE A 236 39.39 31.85 -0.48
CA PHE A 236 40.59 31.52 0.30
C PHE A 236 41.46 32.76 0.55
N PHE A 237 41.56 33.66 -0.42
CA PHE A 237 42.24 34.95 -0.31
C PHE A 237 41.21 36.06 -0.07
N ARG A 238 40.73 36.22 1.17
CA ARG A 238 39.71 37.23 1.59
C ARG A 238 39.93 38.64 1.00
N PHE A 239 39.41 38.89 -0.19
CA PHE A 239 39.34 40.21 -0.84
C PHE A 239 37.93 40.58 -1.34
N SER A 240 36.92 39.74 -1.14
CA SER A 240 35.52 40.15 -1.30
C SER A 240 34.84 40.27 0.07
N CYS A 241 34.81 41.49 0.60
CA CYS A 241 33.78 41.93 1.56
C CYS A 241 32.42 42.10 0.84
N ALA A 242 32.03 41.08 0.10
CA ALA A 242 30.66 40.77 -0.23
C ALA A 242 30.56 39.28 0.08
N ALA A 243 30.48 38.97 1.38
CA ALA A 243 29.73 37.79 1.75
C ALA A 243 28.33 38.07 1.18
N ASP A 244 28.07 37.54 0.00
CA ASP A 244 26.72 37.28 -0.45
C ASP A 244 26.08 36.42 0.65
N GLU A 245 25.50 37.08 1.65
CA GLU A 245 24.51 36.53 2.56
C GLU A 245 23.24 36.09 1.79
N THR A 246 23.25 36.12 0.46
CA THR A 246 22.23 35.55 -0.42
C THR A 246 22.31 34.02 -0.56
N SER A 247 23.21 33.34 0.15
CA SER A 247 23.01 31.93 0.48
C SER A 247 22.71 31.73 1.97
N VAL A 248 21.80 32.53 2.55
CA VAL A 248 20.85 31.90 3.48
C VAL A 248 20.22 30.80 2.65
N SER A 249 20.70 29.56 2.82
CA SER A 249 20.04 28.39 2.25
C SER A 249 18.62 28.46 2.79
N GLU A 250 17.69 28.94 1.99
CA GLU A 250 16.29 28.99 2.37
C GLU A 250 15.94 27.61 2.92
N PRO A 251 15.26 27.51 4.07
CA PRO A 251 14.97 26.21 4.66
C PRO A 251 14.24 25.38 3.61
N GLU A 252 14.91 24.33 3.13
CA GLU A 252 14.39 23.54 2.05
C GLU A 252 13.09 22.88 2.52
N LEU A 253 12.09 22.80 1.63
CA LEU A 253 10.84 22.08 1.90
C LEU A 253 11.13 20.69 2.51
N PRO A 254 10.20 20.13 3.31
CA PRO A 254 10.35 18.79 3.87
C PRO A 254 10.76 17.77 2.80
N ARG A 255 11.55 16.77 3.19
CA ARG A 255 12.15 15.77 2.29
C ARG A 255 11.10 15.17 1.35
N GLU A 256 9.98 14.76 1.91
CA GLU A 256 8.88 14.10 1.20
C GLU A 256 8.26 15.02 0.15
N ILE A 257 8.06 16.30 0.48
CA ILE A 257 7.48 17.27 -0.46
C ILE A 257 8.42 17.51 -1.64
N ARG A 258 9.73 17.63 -1.40
CA ARG A 258 10.72 17.76 -2.49
C ARG A 258 10.69 16.56 -3.43
N ILE A 259 10.59 15.37 -2.86
CA ILE A 259 10.47 14.13 -3.65
C ILE A 259 9.19 14.16 -4.48
N TRP A 260 8.05 14.46 -3.87
CA TRP A 260 6.77 14.44 -4.57
C TRP A 260 6.66 15.56 -5.62
N GLN A 261 7.26 16.73 -5.38
CA GLN A 261 7.40 17.81 -6.38
C GLN A 261 8.18 17.32 -7.61
N ALA A 262 9.35 16.72 -7.40
CA ALA A 262 10.15 16.17 -8.49
C ALA A 262 9.40 15.07 -9.25
N ILE A 263 8.64 14.21 -8.55
CA ILE A 263 7.80 13.20 -9.19
C ILE A 263 6.68 13.87 -9.99
N THR A 264 6.01 14.90 -9.49
CA THR A 264 4.96 15.61 -10.27
C THR A 264 5.52 16.26 -11.53
N GLU A 265 6.72 16.83 -11.46
CA GLU A 265 7.41 17.44 -12.60
C GLU A 265 7.94 16.41 -13.62
N SER A 266 8.08 15.14 -13.21
CA SER A 266 8.61 14.08 -14.09
C SER A 266 7.74 13.76 -15.33
N ASN A 267 6.49 14.25 -15.38
CA ASN A 267 5.65 14.10 -16.57
C ASN A 267 6.17 14.89 -17.77
N SER A 268 6.85 16.03 -17.56
CA SER A 268 7.46 16.81 -18.64
C SER A 268 8.88 16.35 -18.96
N SER A 269 9.59 15.81 -17.96
CA SER A 269 10.94 15.26 -18.12
C SER A 269 11.10 13.99 -17.27
N PRO A 270 11.03 12.77 -17.85
CA PRO A 270 11.08 11.55 -17.07
C PRO A 270 12.42 11.45 -16.32
N ILE A 271 12.35 11.04 -15.05
CA ILE A 271 13.56 10.85 -14.25
C ILE A 271 14.16 9.50 -14.63
N VAL A 272 15.35 9.53 -15.25
CA VAL A 272 16.10 8.31 -15.60
C VAL A 272 17.10 7.99 -14.51
N PHE A 273 16.96 6.80 -13.92
CA PHE A 273 17.82 6.38 -12.82
C PHE A 273 19.10 5.70 -13.29
N ALA A 274 19.02 4.84 -14.30
CA ALA A 274 20.17 4.21 -14.95
C ALA A 274 20.18 4.52 -16.46
N GLU A 275 21.25 5.15 -16.93
CA GLU A 275 21.43 5.50 -18.35
C GLU A 275 21.55 4.26 -19.24
N ASP A 276 22.09 3.17 -18.70
CA ASP A 276 22.22 1.88 -19.39
C ASP A 276 20.86 1.20 -19.67
N TYR A 277 19.82 1.55 -18.90
CA TYR A 277 18.48 0.94 -18.98
C TYR A 277 17.36 1.99 -18.82
N PRO A 278 17.25 2.95 -19.75
CA PRO A 278 16.37 4.11 -19.58
C PRO A 278 14.89 3.71 -19.61
N GLU A 279 14.51 2.73 -20.42
CA GLU A 279 13.13 2.28 -20.56
C GLU A 279 12.59 1.63 -19.27
N ARG A 280 13.46 0.94 -18.51
CA ARG A 280 13.07 0.18 -17.31
C ARG A 280 13.28 0.94 -16.01
N THR A 281 14.09 1.98 -16.04
CA THR A 281 14.42 2.81 -14.89
C THR A 281 13.97 4.25 -15.07
N SER A 282 12.97 4.48 -15.93
CA SER A 282 12.30 5.76 -16.03
C SER A 282 11.12 5.82 -15.07
N LEU A 283 10.97 6.98 -14.41
CA LEU A 283 9.82 7.29 -13.58
C LEU A 283 9.07 8.48 -14.16
N SER A 284 7.78 8.25 -14.40
CA SER A 284 6.78 9.29 -14.67
C SER A 284 5.80 9.39 -13.50
N ALA A 285 5.17 10.55 -13.33
CA ALA A 285 4.19 10.76 -12.27
C ALA A 285 3.00 9.79 -12.42
N ASN A 286 2.59 9.51 -13.66
CA ASN A 286 1.49 8.58 -13.94
C ASN A 286 1.82 7.14 -13.53
N GLN A 287 3.06 6.68 -13.73
CA GLN A 287 3.50 5.36 -13.25
C GLN A 287 3.47 5.29 -11.72
N TYR A 288 3.98 6.33 -11.05
CA TYR A 288 3.96 6.41 -9.60
C TYR A 288 2.52 6.42 -9.03
N LYS A 289 1.62 7.22 -9.63
CA LYS A 289 0.20 7.25 -9.26
C LYS A 289 -0.48 5.88 -9.42
N LYS A 290 -0.20 5.14 -10.50
CA LYS A 290 -0.70 3.77 -10.70
C LYS A 290 -0.24 2.82 -9.59
N LEU A 291 1.02 2.91 -9.18
CA LEU A 291 1.57 2.10 -8.09
C LEU A 291 0.87 2.41 -6.75
N LEU A 292 0.67 3.68 -6.45
CA LEU A 292 -0.07 4.13 -5.28
C LEU A 292 -1.51 3.60 -5.27
N LEU A 293 -2.22 3.70 -6.40
CA LEU A 293 -3.58 3.18 -6.53
C LEU A 293 -3.65 1.67 -6.35
N ARG A 294 -2.73 0.90 -6.95
CA ARG A 294 -2.65 -0.57 -6.75
C ARG A 294 -2.45 -0.93 -5.28
N THR A 295 -1.60 -0.18 -4.58
CA THR A 295 -1.36 -0.41 -3.14
C THR A 295 -2.61 -0.14 -2.32
N LEU A 296 -3.36 0.93 -2.64
CA LEU A 296 -4.65 1.23 -2.02
C LEU A 296 -5.73 0.19 -2.37
N GLU A 297 -5.75 -0.35 -3.59
CA GLU A 297 -6.66 -1.43 -3.96
C GLU A 297 -6.40 -2.72 -3.17
N LEU A 298 -5.13 -3.04 -2.90
CA LEU A 298 -4.76 -4.17 -2.04
C LEU A 298 -5.22 -3.96 -0.60
N LEU A 299 -5.11 -2.74 -0.06
CA LEU A 299 -5.67 -2.39 1.25
C LEU A 299 -7.19 -2.53 1.31
N ARG A 300 -7.88 -2.26 0.22
CA ARG A 300 -9.35 -2.35 0.13
C ARG A 300 -9.84 -3.75 -0.25
N SER A 301 -8.98 -4.77 -0.22
CA SER A 301 -9.08 -5.98 -1.06
C SER A 301 -10.50 -6.51 -1.27
N ARG A 302 -10.84 -6.60 -2.57
CA ARG A 302 -12.11 -6.96 -3.20
C ARG A 302 -12.56 -8.42 -2.99
N THR A 303 -11.83 -9.24 -2.23
CA THR A 303 -12.14 -10.66 -1.97
C THR A 303 -13.08 -10.87 -0.77
N GLY A 304 -13.82 -9.85 -0.36
CA GLY A 304 -14.87 -9.95 0.67
C GLY A 304 -14.36 -10.09 2.10
N ARG A 305 -13.07 -9.85 2.36
CA ARG A 305 -12.49 -9.93 3.71
C ARG A 305 -11.58 -8.72 3.96
N PRO A 306 -11.60 -8.15 5.17
CA PRO A 306 -10.70 -7.05 5.53
C PRO A 306 -9.27 -7.57 5.52
N GLY A 307 -8.52 -7.27 4.45
CA GLY A 307 -7.07 -7.32 4.47
C GLY A 307 -6.57 -6.11 5.25
N SER A 308 -6.13 -6.28 6.50
CA SER A 308 -5.39 -5.23 7.18
C SER A 308 -4.08 -5.79 7.71
N SER A 309 -2.99 -5.47 7.02
CA SER A 309 -1.63 -5.70 7.50
C SER A 309 -0.71 -4.51 7.21
N LEU A 310 -1.28 -3.29 7.15
CA LEU A 310 -0.48 -2.08 7.35
C LEU A 310 -0.84 -1.48 8.69
N SER A 311 0.17 -0.95 9.36
CA SER A 311 0.00 -0.08 10.52
C SER A 311 -0.85 1.15 10.15
N PRO A 312 -1.53 1.77 11.12
CA PRO A 312 -2.18 3.07 10.95
C PRO A 312 -1.31 4.12 10.27
N GLU A 313 -0.04 4.16 10.64
CA GLU A 313 0.92 5.15 10.16
C GLU A 313 1.19 4.96 8.67
N GLU A 314 1.44 3.73 8.23
CA GLU A 314 1.64 3.41 6.81
C GLU A 314 0.38 3.72 5.99
N SER A 315 -0.80 3.47 6.57
CA SER A 315 -2.07 3.79 5.94
C SER A 315 -2.29 5.30 5.79
N ILE A 316 -2.01 6.08 6.84
CA ILE A 316 -1.99 7.55 6.77
C ILE A 316 -0.98 8.00 5.71
N SER A 317 0.22 7.42 5.73
CA SER A 317 1.32 7.74 4.81
C SER A 317 0.90 7.56 3.34
N LEU A 318 0.19 6.47 3.01
CA LEU A 318 -0.36 6.25 1.68
C LEU A 318 -1.45 7.27 1.29
N HIS A 319 -2.37 7.56 2.20
CA HIS A 319 -3.43 8.55 1.94
C HIS A 319 -2.87 9.97 1.81
N THR A 320 -1.82 10.33 2.56
CA THR A 320 -1.16 11.65 2.39
C THR A 320 -0.50 11.79 1.02
N ARG A 321 0.15 10.75 0.49
CA ARG A 321 0.65 10.74 -0.89
C ARG A 321 -0.50 10.90 -1.87
N MET A 322 -1.60 10.18 -1.67
CA MET A 322 -2.78 10.28 -2.52
C MET A 322 -3.35 11.71 -2.57
N LEU A 323 -3.43 12.38 -1.42
CA LEU A 323 -3.85 13.78 -1.30
C LEU A 323 -2.89 14.75 -1.97
N TYR A 324 -1.59 14.46 -1.95
CA TYR A 324 -0.63 15.29 -2.65
C TYR A 324 -0.79 15.14 -4.18
N PHE A 325 -0.88 13.89 -4.67
CA PHE A 325 -0.94 13.58 -6.10
C PHE A 325 -2.32 13.77 -6.76
N SER A 326 -3.35 14.15 -6.00
CA SER A 326 -4.67 14.49 -6.56
C SER A 326 -4.67 15.82 -7.32
N CYS A 327 -3.70 16.70 -7.05
CA CYS A 327 -3.56 17.99 -7.71
C CYS A 327 -2.47 17.94 -8.80
N ALA A 328 -2.65 18.68 -9.89
CA ALA A 328 -1.57 18.92 -10.85
C ALA A 328 -0.65 20.05 -10.38
N LYS A 329 -1.21 21.11 -9.79
CA LYS A 329 -0.49 22.25 -9.24
C LYS A 329 -1.03 22.64 -7.86
N ARG A 330 -0.13 23.07 -6.99
CA ARG A 330 -0.43 23.51 -5.63
C ARG A 330 0.41 24.73 -5.29
N ASN A 331 -0.25 25.77 -4.79
CA ASN A 331 0.41 26.97 -4.32
C ASN A 331 0.84 26.76 -2.87
N ILE A 332 2.08 26.31 -2.69
CA ILE A 332 2.66 26.06 -1.37
C ILE A 332 3.18 27.40 -0.82
N PRO A 333 2.67 27.87 0.33
CA PRO A 333 3.12 29.14 0.91
C PRO A 333 4.57 29.03 1.38
N PRO A 334 5.32 30.14 1.42
CA PRO A 334 6.73 30.12 1.83
C PRO A 334 6.93 29.67 3.29
N GLU A 335 5.90 29.81 4.13
CA GLU A 335 5.89 29.36 5.54
C GLU A 335 5.77 27.83 5.67
N ALA A 336 5.31 27.13 4.63
CA ALA A 336 5.13 25.69 4.63
C ALA A 336 6.43 24.91 4.85
N LYS A 337 7.59 25.55 4.72
CA LYS A 337 8.89 24.98 5.06
C LYS A 337 8.99 24.45 6.49
N TYR A 338 8.21 25.00 7.43
CA TYR A 338 8.16 24.55 8.82
C TYR A 338 7.01 23.58 9.11
N TRP A 339 6.18 23.29 8.11
CA TRP A 339 5.03 22.41 8.26
C TRP A 339 5.42 20.96 8.01
N GLY A 340 4.71 20.03 8.67
CA GLY A 340 4.85 18.61 8.36
C GLY A 340 4.32 18.28 6.96
N PRO A 341 4.82 17.21 6.30
CA PRO A 341 4.39 16.83 4.96
C PRO A 341 2.88 16.54 4.89
N SER A 342 2.28 16.06 5.97
CA SER A 342 0.84 15.84 6.04
C SER A 342 0.01 17.13 6.07
N ALA A 343 0.53 18.23 6.63
CA ALA A 343 -0.15 19.53 6.59
C ALA A 343 -0.07 20.15 5.18
N ILE A 344 1.08 20.01 4.53
CA ILE A 344 1.30 20.46 3.15
C ILE A 344 0.44 19.64 2.18
N ALA A 345 0.29 18.34 2.44
CA ALA A 345 -0.55 17.42 1.66
C ALA A 345 -2.04 17.83 1.67
N VAL A 346 -2.51 18.51 2.72
CA VAL A 346 -3.90 18.96 2.93
C VAL A 346 -4.19 20.35 2.34
N ILE A 347 -3.18 21.06 1.83
CA ILE A 347 -3.42 22.32 1.12
C ILE A 347 -4.25 22.03 -0.15
N PRO A 348 -5.35 22.76 -0.39
CA PRO A 348 -6.18 22.54 -1.57
C PRO A 348 -5.42 22.77 -2.88
N CYS A 349 -5.89 22.14 -3.97
CA CYS A 349 -5.34 22.38 -5.30
C CYS A 349 -5.56 23.84 -5.73
N ASP A 350 -4.75 24.31 -6.69
CA ASP A 350 -4.96 25.60 -7.33
C ASP A 350 -6.41 25.73 -7.85
N PRO A 351 -7.10 26.89 -7.65
CA PRO A 351 -8.47 27.12 -8.13
C PRO A 351 -8.66 26.90 -9.63
N SER A 352 -7.60 26.95 -10.44
CA SER A 352 -7.63 26.64 -11.86
C SER A 352 -7.87 25.15 -12.19
N ASP A 353 -7.60 24.24 -11.26
CA ASP A 353 -7.69 22.77 -11.46
C ASP A 353 -9.01 22.22 -10.88
N GLU A 354 -10.13 22.44 -11.58
CA GLU A 354 -11.45 22.06 -11.08
C GLU A 354 -11.64 20.55 -10.89
N GLU A 355 -11.09 19.74 -11.80
CA GLU A 355 -11.14 18.28 -11.71
C GLU A 355 -10.26 17.77 -10.57
N GLY A 356 -9.04 18.31 -10.44
CA GLY A 356 -8.14 18.01 -9.33
C GLY A 356 -8.77 18.36 -7.98
N GLN A 357 -9.52 19.46 -7.88
CA GLN A 357 -10.22 19.82 -6.65
C GLN A 357 -11.31 18.81 -6.26
N LYS A 358 -12.12 18.34 -7.22
CA LYS A 358 -13.14 17.31 -6.96
C LYS A 358 -12.50 16.03 -6.40
N ILE A 359 -11.44 15.57 -7.06
CA ILE A 359 -10.70 14.36 -6.65
C ILE A 359 -10.03 14.59 -5.28
N PHE A 360 -9.43 15.75 -5.06
CA PHE A 360 -8.79 16.12 -3.80
C PHE A 360 -9.75 16.04 -2.63
N PHE A 361 -10.92 16.67 -2.70
CA PHE A 361 -11.87 16.64 -1.58
C PHE A 361 -12.51 15.27 -1.38
N SER A 362 -12.72 14.49 -2.44
CA SER A 362 -13.13 13.08 -2.33
C SER A 362 -12.09 12.25 -1.56
N ASN A 363 -10.81 12.48 -1.83
CA ASN A 363 -9.71 11.82 -1.13
C ASN A 363 -9.51 12.36 0.29
N LEU A 364 -9.81 13.64 0.51
CA LEU A 364 -9.76 14.29 1.82
C LEU A 364 -10.81 13.71 2.75
N TYR A 365 -12.02 13.48 2.23
CA TYR A 365 -13.09 12.78 2.93
C TYR A 365 -12.64 11.37 3.38
N ARG A 366 -12.09 10.56 2.46
CA ARG A 366 -11.57 9.22 2.79
C ARG A 366 -10.46 9.26 3.83
N THR A 367 -9.59 10.27 3.74
CA THR A 367 -8.52 10.46 4.72
C THR A 367 -9.09 10.82 6.10
N ALA A 368 -10.13 11.67 6.15
CA ALA A 368 -10.83 12.02 7.36
C ALA A 368 -11.53 10.80 8.00
N GLU A 369 -12.16 9.93 7.20
CA GLU A 369 -12.71 8.64 7.69
C GLU A 369 -11.64 7.76 8.32
N LEU A 370 -10.45 7.70 7.72
CA LEU A 370 -9.33 6.94 8.28
C LEU A 370 -8.88 7.53 9.62
N TYR A 371 -8.69 8.85 9.71
CA TYR A 371 -8.38 9.50 10.99
C TYR A 371 -9.48 9.29 12.04
N TYR A 372 -10.75 9.30 11.64
CA TYR A 372 -11.87 9.03 12.52
C TYR A 372 -11.81 7.62 13.13
N ARG A 373 -11.51 6.60 12.31
CA ARG A 373 -11.31 5.21 12.77
C ARG A 373 -10.10 5.08 13.69
N LEU A 374 -8.99 5.76 13.39
CA LEU A 374 -7.82 5.80 14.26
C LEU A 374 -8.05 6.53 15.58
N GLY A 375 -9.09 7.35 15.63
CA GLY A 375 -9.61 7.97 16.82
C GLY A 375 -10.00 7.02 17.95
N GLU A 376 -10.21 5.73 17.68
CA GLU A 376 -10.41 4.72 18.72
C GLU A 376 -9.14 4.50 19.57
N ARG A 377 -7.96 4.79 19.02
CA ARG A 377 -6.68 4.66 19.73
C ARG A 377 -6.29 5.94 20.46
N GLU A 378 -6.51 7.09 19.84
CA GLU A 378 -6.14 8.39 20.40
C GLU A 378 -7.11 9.49 19.96
N ASP A 379 -7.61 10.27 20.92
CA ASP A 379 -8.61 11.33 20.69
C ASP A 379 -8.10 12.46 19.79
N SER A 380 -6.78 12.68 19.72
CA SER A 380 -6.17 13.71 18.87
C SER A 380 -6.49 13.49 17.38
N TYR A 381 -6.60 12.23 16.94
CA TYR A 381 -6.98 11.90 15.56
C TYR A 381 -8.43 12.25 15.25
N ARG A 382 -9.35 12.16 16.22
CA ARG A 382 -10.76 12.56 16.01
C ARG A 382 -10.91 14.06 15.84
N LYS A 383 -10.12 14.86 16.56
CA LYS A 383 -10.08 16.32 16.36
C LYS A 383 -9.66 16.65 14.94
N ARG A 384 -8.54 16.06 14.49
CA ARG A 384 -8.04 16.22 13.13
C ARG A 384 -9.04 15.75 12.07
N ALA A 385 -9.72 14.63 12.30
CA ALA A 385 -10.78 14.16 11.41
C ALA A 385 -11.91 15.18 11.28
N GLY A 386 -12.35 15.77 12.40
CA GLY A 386 -13.36 16.83 12.42
C GLY A 386 -12.99 18.06 11.59
N ASP A 387 -11.73 18.51 11.70
CA ASP A 387 -11.22 19.65 10.91
C ASP A 387 -11.20 19.33 9.40
N LEU A 388 -10.78 18.11 9.05
CA LEU A 388 -10.78 17.65 7.66
C LEU A 388 -12.21 17.54 7.10
N PHE A 389 -13.15 16.97 7.85
CA PHE A 389 -14.55 16.92 7.44
C PHE A 389 -15.15 18.30 7.26
N GLU A 390 -14.81 19.27 8.11
CA GLU A 390 -15.26 20.65 7.92
C GLU A 390 -14.71 21.26 6.63
N SER A 391 -13.44 21.03 6.32
CA SER A 391 -12.86 21.53 5.07
C SER A 391 -13.53 20.94 3.82
N VAL A 392 -13.98 19.69 3.89
CA VAL A 392 -14.77 19.04 2.83
C VAL A 392 -16.16 19.70 2.74
N TYR A 393 -16.84 19.91 3.87
CA TYR A 393 -18.17 20.53 3.90
C TYR A 393 -18.20 21.96 3.35
N GLN A 394 -17.19 22.77 3.69
CA GLN A 394 -17.08 24.17 3.25
C GLN A 394 -16.77 24.30 1.75
N SER A 395 -16.23 23.25 1.13
CA SER A 395 -15.91 23.27 -0.29
C SER A 395 -17.17 23.34 -1.15
N ARG A 396 -17.17 24.22 -2.15
CA ARG A 396 -18.23 24.28 -3.17
C ARG A 396 -18.04 23.26 -4.29
N LYS A 397 -16.86 22.63 -4.37
CA LYS A 397 -16.50 21.70 -5.45
C LYS A 397 -16.80 20.23 -5.10
N THR A 398 -17.16 19.96 -3.86
CA THR A 398 -17.63 18.65 -3.38
C THR A 398 -19.08 18.40 -3.73
N GLU A 399 -19.41 17.16 -4.08
CA GLU A 399 -20.77 16.71 -4.31
C GLU A 399 -21.66 16.92 -3.07
N LEU A 400 -22.92 17.28 -3.28
CA LEU A 400 -23.85 17.63 -2.19
C LEU A 400 -24.03 16.49 -1.19
N GLY A 401 -24.14 15.24 -1.66
CA GLY A 401 -24.21 14.06 -0.79
C GLY A 401 -22.98 13.91 0.11
N MET A 402 -21.78 14.07 -0.47
CA MET A 402 -20.52 14.02 0.29
C MET A 402 -20.38 15.19 1.27
N ARG A 403 -20.85 16.40 0.90
CA ARG A 403 -20.88 17.55 1.82
C ARG A 403 -21.76 17.26 3.03
N PHE A 404 -22.98 16.77 2.78
CA PHE A 404 -23.91 16.40 3.84
C PHE A 404 -23.32 15.31 4.74
N GLN A 405 -22.78 14.24 4.14
CA GLN A 405 -22.14 13.14 4.87
C GLN A 405 -20.92 13.60 5.67
N SER A 406 -20.10 14.52 5.13
CA SER A 406 -18.95 15.09 5.85
C SER A 406 -19.40 15.87 7.08
N LYS A 407 -20.52 16.59 7.00
CA LYS A 407 -21.07 17.31 8.14
C LYS A 407 -21.61 16.36 9.21
N LEU A 408 -22.29 15.28 8.83
CA LEU A 408 -22.69 14.22 9.77
C LEU A 408 -21.49 13.57 10.46
N MET A 409 -20.43 13.28 9.71
CA MET A 409 -19.20 12.74 10.27
C MET A 409 -18.48 13.72 11.21
N ARG A 410 -18.52 15.03 10.90
CA ARG A 410 -18.06 16.07 11.83
C ARG A 410 -18.87 16.08 13.11
N VAL A 411 -20.20 15.98 13.02
CA VAL A 411 -21.07 15.86 14.21
C VAL A 411 -20.65 14.66 15.05
N ARG A 412 -20.44 13.48 14.45
CA ARG A 412 -19.94 12.29 15.15
C ARG A 412 -18.62 12.56 15.88
N CYS A 413 -17.67 13.29 15.28
CA CYS A 413 -16.44 13.72 15.95
C CYS A 413 -16.71 14.60 17.17
N LEU A 414 -17.67 15.54 17.08
CA LEU A 414 -18.08 16.43 18.18
C LEU A 414 -18.78 15.67 19.31
N LEU A 415 -19.57 14.63 19.00
CA LEU A 415 -20.22 13.79 20.02
C LEU A 415 -19.19 13.11 20.93
N TYR A 416 -18.07 12.64 20.36
CA TYR A 416 -16.99 12.07 21.16
C TYR A 416 -16.27 13.10 22.02
N GLN A 417 -16.27 14.37 21.62
CA GLN A 417 -15.72 15.47 22.40
C GLN A 417 -16.70 15.99 23.47
N ASN A 418 -17.88 15.39 23.58
CA ASN A 418 -19.00 15.85 24.42
C ASN A 418 -19.43 17.30 24.11
N ALA A 419 -19.20 17.77 22.88
CA ALA A 419 -19.53 19.13 22.45
C ALA A 419 -21.00 19.21 21.96
N TRP A 420 -21.94 18.82 22.82
CA TRP A 420 -23.35 18.59 22.46
C TRP A 420 -24.05 19.82 21.86
N ASP A 421 -23.72 21.02 22.34
CA ASP A 421 -24.29 22.28 21.83
C ASP A 421 -23.87 22.56 20.39
N GLN A 422 -22.59 22.28 20.07
CA GLN A 422 -22.07 22.43 18.72
C GLN A 422 -22.65 21.36 17.80
N SER A 423 -22.73 20.11 18.26
CA SER A 423 -23.37 19.02 17.52
C SER A 423 -24.82 19.34 17.15
N LEU A 424 -25.60 19.87 18.10
CA LEU A 424 -26.99 20.24 17.85
C LEU A 424 -27.09 21.36 16.80
N LYS A 425 -26.29 22.42 16.95
CA LYS A 425 -26.25 23.54 15.99
C LYS A 425 -25.92 23.09 14.57
N GLU A 426 -25.00 22.14 14.42
CA GLU A 426 -24.64 21.59 13.12
C GLU A 426 -25.75 20.70 12.52
N LEU A 427 -26.45 19.91 13.33
CA LEU A 427 -27.59 19.09 12.90
C LEU A 427 -28.81 19.92 12.52
N ASP A 428 -29.02 21.06 13.20
CA ASP A 428 -30.08 22.03 12.87
C ASP A 428 -29.76 22.73 11.53
N GLY A 429 -28.50 23.11 11.31
CA GLY A 429 -28.05 23.66 10.04
C GLY A 429 -28.33 22.73 8.86
N LEU A 430 -28.11 21.42 9.04
CA LEU A 430 -28.38 20.40 8.02
C LEU A 430 -29.87 20.25 7.66
N GLN A 431 -30.81 20.65 8.53
CA GLN A 431 -32.25 20.64 8.18
C GLN A 431 -32.53 21.50 6.95
N THR A 432 -31.86 22.66 6.85
CA THR A 432 -32.06 23.59 5.73
C THR A 432 -31.49 23.07 4.41
N GLU A 433 -30.46 22.22 4.49
CA GLU A 433 -29.79 21.63 3.33
C GLU A 433 -30.46 20.32 2.86
N LEU A 434 -31.31 19.71 3.68
CA LEU A 434 -31.95 18.41 3.45
C LEU A 434 -32.76 18.37 2.14
N TYR A 435 -33.41 19.48 1.78
CA TYR A 435 -34.20 19.62 0.55
C TYR A 435 -33.35 19.74 -0.71
N THR A 436 -32.04 20.00 -0.57
CA THR A 436 -31.11 20.17 -1.69
C THR A 436 -30.33 18.90 -2.03
N VAL A 437 -30.38 17.88 -1.17
CA VAL A 437 -29.72 16.59 -1.40
C VAL A 437 -30.56 15.74 -2.36
N ASP A 438 -29.89 15.20 -3.38
CA ASP A 438 -30.50 14.41 -4.46
C ASP A 438 -31.31 13.21 -3.93
N PRO A 439 -32.47 12.87 -4.54
CA PRO A 439 -33.29 11.74 -4.12
C PRO A 439 -32.58 10.38 -4.19
N GLU A 440 -31.52 10.25 -4.99
CA GLU A 440 -30.72 9.01 -5.09
C GLU A 440 -29.96 8.69 -3.80
N TYR A 441 -29.65 9.69 -2.97
CA TYR A 441 -29.08 9.51 -1.64
C TYR A 441 -30.15 9.22 -0.57
N ARG A 442 -31.42 9.05 -0.98
CA ARG A 442 -32.57 8.73 -0.14
C ARG A 442 -33.07 7.28 -0.30
N SER A 443 -32.37 6.40 -1.05
CA SER A 443 -32.83 5.02 -1.27
C SER A 443 -31.72 3.96 -1.28
N ASP A 444 -32.03 2.80 -0.71
CA ASP A 444 -31.20 1.60 -0.43
C ASP A 444 -30.41 0.99 -1.62
N ARG A 445 -30.49 1.51 -2.84
CA ARG A 445 -29.97 0.81 -4.03
C ARG A 445 -28.47 0.94 -4.26
N SER A 446 -27.77 1.80 -3.52
CA SER A 446 -26.35 2.12 -3.75
C SER A 446 -25.44 1.83 -2.55
N GLY A 447 -25.97 1.30 -1.44
CA GLY A 447 -25.17 1.00 -0.24
C GLY A 447 -24.71 2.25 0.54
N TYR A 448 -25.34 3.40 0.31
CA TYR A 448 -25.26 4.54 1.22
C TYR A 448 -26.34 4.37 2.29
N ASP A 449 -25.96 4.44 3.57
CA ASP A 449 -26.91 4.57 4.68
C ASP A 449 -27.79 5.81 4.42
N ASP A 450 -29.12 5.72 4.60
CA ASP A 450 -30.03 6.85 4.42
C ASP A 450 -29.54 8.04 5.27
N LEU A 451 -29.01 9.06 4.59
CA LEU A 451 -28.40 10.22 5.25
C LEU A 451 -29.41 10.99 6.11
N ILE A 452 -30.70 10.92 5.74
CA ILE A 452 -31.78 11.55 6.50
C ILE A 452 -32.02 10.76 7.78
N GLU A 453 -32.10 9.44 7.68
CA GLU A 453 -32.26 8.56 8.83
C GLU A 453 -31.05 8.64 9.78
N ASP A 454 -29.83 8.67 9.25
CA ASP A 454 -28.60 8.84 10.03
C ASP A 454 -28.61 10.19 10.78
N ARG A 455 -29.02 11.28 10.11
CA ARG A 455 -29.22 12.57 10.76
C ARG A 455 -30.23 12.48 11.90
N LYS A 456 -31.41 11.87 11.68
CA LYS A 456 -32.45 11.71 12.70
C LYS A 456 -31.93 10.93 13.90
N LYS A 457 -31.21 9.82 13.67
CA LYS A 457 -30.58 9.00 14.71
C LYS A 457 -29.57 9.80 15.53
N LEU A 458 -28.69 10.57 14.88
CA LEU A 458 -27.72 11.43 15.55
C LEU A 458 -28.40 12.54 16.36
N LEU A 459 -29.44 13.17 15.81
CA LEU A 459 -30.20 14.21 16.49
C LEU A 459 -30.91 13.67 17.73
N GLN A 460 -31.60 12.54 17.61
CA GLN A 460 -32.21 11.85 18.75
C GLN A 460 -31.17 11.56 19.83
N TYR A 461 -29.99 11.05 19.45
CA TYR A 461 -28.91 10.78 20.40
C TYR A 461 -28.46 12.06 21.13
N VAL A 462 -28.25 13.17 20.43
CA VAL A 462 -27.85 14.45 21.03
C VAL A 462 -28.93 14.99 21.96
N LEU A 463 -30.19 15.01 21.52
CA LEU A 463 -31.32 15.52 22.30
C LEU A 463 -31.51 14.75 23.60
N ARG A 464 -31.43 13.41 23.54
CA ARG A 464 -31.47 12.55 24.75
C ARG A 464 -30.30 12.83 25.69
N ARG A 465 -29.08 13.02 25.16
CA ARG A 465 -27.91 13.39 25.98
C ARG A 465 -28.05 14.76 26.65
N LYS A 466 -28.82 15.67 26.05
CA LYS A 466 -29.17 16.98 26.61
C LYS A 466 -30.40 16.97 27.53
N GLY A 467 -31.06 15.82 27.70
CA GLY A 467 -32.28 15.70 28.52
C GLY A 467 -33.56 16.19 27.84
N ARG A 468 -33.55 16.43 26.52
CA ARG A 468 -34.73 16.82 25.72
C ARG A 468 -35.40 15.57 25.14
N TYR A 469 -36.03 14.77 26.00
CA TYR A 469 -36.58 13.46 25.62
C TYR A 469 -37.82 13.56 24.73
N GLU A 470 -38.73 14.50 25.01
CA GLU A 470 -39.96 14.70 24.21
C GLU A 470 -39.63 14.96 22.73
N GLU A 471 -38.78 15.95 22.47
CA GLU A 471 -38.33 16.26 21.11
C GLU A 471 -37.57 15.12 20.43
N ALA A 472 -36.92 14.26 21.21
CA ALA A 472 -36.18 13.13 20.69
C ALA A 472 -37.10 11.98 20.27
N ASP A 473 -38.25 11.84 20.93
CA ASP A 473 -39.26 10.82 20.65
C ASP A 473 -40.16 11.28 19.48
N ASP A 474 -40.45 12.58 19.38
CA ASP A 474 -41.22 13.19 18.26
C ASP A 474 -40.55 12.99 16.88
N LEU A 475 -39.24 12.73 16.81
CA LEU A 475 -38.50 12.61 15.53
C LEU A 475 -38.86 11.38 14.68
N PHE A 476 -39.39 10.34 15.32
CA PHE A 476 -39.73 9.05 14.69
C PHE A 476 -41.22 8.72 14.78
N ASP A 477 -42.03 9.55 15.43
CA ASP A 477 -43.48 9.42 15.42
C ASP A 477 -44.00 9.88 14.04
N GLU A 478 -44.20 8.92 13.14
CA GLU A 478 -44.82 9.08 11.81
C GLU A 478 -46.33 9.34 11.91
N LYS A 479 -46.75 10.29 12.76
CA LYS A 479 -48.14 10.78 12.81
C LYS A 479 -48.37 12.13 12.13
N ASN A 480 -47.37 12.67 11.43
CA ASN A 480 -47.51 13.86 10.59
C ASN A 480 -46.95 13.65 9.19
#